data_AF-Q4CLU7-F1
#
_entry.id   AF-Q4CLU7-F1
#
_cell.length_a   1.000
_cell.length_b   1.000
_cell.length_c   1.000
_cell.angle_alpha   90.00
_cell.angle_beta   90.00
_cell.angle_gamma   90.00
#
_symmetry.space_group_name_H-M   'P 1'
#
loop_
_entity.id
_entity.type
_entity.pdbx_description
1 polymer ?
#
loop_
_entity_poly.entity_id
_entity_poly.type
_entity_poly.pdbx_seq_one_letter_code
_entity_poly.pdbx_strand_id
1 'polypeptide(L)'
;ICQGPLADPKDSSVSTALETLVCSTIHNALILLLPQGHTAASAMEAFPHNVQLIQFALFYWCALEIFRNNYTVVVNVGYDLLSLHERRPLSPNLHAALLSYIVEALIHLNEPERALKVLRRSSLSSLVVGSSLEPLDSHQQGRVEALFINLAITHIANGLWNQASSVVESLLAKVYEGRAAKEKEGAGSISSGSSTASNQGVILAYHMLVIFLELAQGNQEKAHEALLRVSWVA
;
A
#
# COMPACT_ATOMS: atom_id res chain seq x y z
N ILE A 1 3.11 -18.70 -18.62
CA ILE A 1 2.64 -19.66 -17.60
C ILE A 1 3.86 -20.04 -16.77
N CYS A 2 4.18 -19.26 -15.74
CA CYS A 2 5.19 -19.64 -14.75
C CYS A 2 4.42 -20.30 -13.61
N GLN A 3 4.32 -21.63 -13.64
CA GLN A 3 3.86 -22.39 -12.49
C GLN A 3 4.98 -22.34 -11.46
N GLY A 4 4.82 -21.47 -10.46
CA GLY A 4 5.52 -21.65 -9.18
C GLY A 4 5.17 -23.03 -8.60
N PRO A 5 5.95 -23.53 -7.63
CA PRO A 5 5.74 -24.86 -7.06
C PRO A 5 4.27 -25.03 -6.67
N LEU A 6 3.66 -26.12 -7.17
CA LEU A 6 2.32 -26.56 -6.80
C LEU A 6 2.24 -26.58 -5.27
N ALA A 7 1.46 -25.67 -4.69
CA ALA A 7 1.27 -25.61 -3.24
C ALA A 7 0.85 -26.99 -2.76
N ASP A 8 1.60 -27.57 -1.82
CA ASP A 8 1.24 -28.86 -1.23
C ASP A 8 -0.13 -28.69 -0.55
N PRO A 9 -1.14 -29.54 -0.79
CA PRO A 9 -2.41 -29.47 -0.07
C PRO A 9 -2.22 -29.50 1.46
N LYS A 10 -1.12 -30.07 1.97
CA LYS A 10 -0.76 -29.96 3.39
C LYS A 10 -0.42 -28.52 3.82
N ASP A 11 0.24 -27.75 2.97
CA ASP A 11 0.55 -26.34 3.24
C ASP A 11 -0.75 -25.51 3.30
N SER A 12 -1.74 -25.85 2.45
CA SER A 12 -3.04 -25.18 2.45
C SER A 12 -3.85 -25.43 3.74
N SER A 13 -3.77 -26.63 4.32
CA SER A 13 -4.47 -26.96 5.57
C SER A 13 -3.80 -26.30 6.78
N VAL A 14 -2.47 -26.23 6.82
CA VAL A 14 -1.70 -25.49 7.84
C VAL A 14 -2.00 -24.00 7.75
N SER A 15 -2.00 -23.42 6.54
CA SER A 15 -2.33 -22.01 6.33
C SER A 15 -3.74 -21.68 6.83
N THR A 16 -4.74 -22.50 6.49
CA THR A 16 -6.13 -22.35 6.97
C THR A 16 -6.24 -22.48 8.50
N ALA A 17 -5.52 -23.43 9.10
CA ALA A 17 -5.52 -23.62 10.55
C ALA A 17 -4.90 -22.43 11.30
N LEU A 18 -3.78 -21.90 10.80
CA LEU A 18 -3.14 -20.71 11.34
C LEU A 18 -4.01 -19.47 11.16
N GLU A 19 -4.64 -19.29 10.00
CA GLU A 19 -5.61 -18.22 9.76
C GLU A 19 -6.75 -18.26 10.78
N THR A 20 -7.32 -19.45 11.01
CA THR A 20 -8.41 -19.66 12.00
C THR A 20 -7.96 -19.33 13.42
N LEU A 21 -6.74 -19.72 13.79
CA LEU A 21 -6.15 -19.42 15.10
C LEU A 21 -5.91 -17.91 15.28
N VAL A 22 -5.36 -17.24 14.27
CA VAL A 22 -5.14 -15.79 14.28
C VAL A 22 -6.49 -15.06 14.35
N CYS A 23 -7.47 -15.48 13.56
CA CYS A 23 -8.83 -14.94 13.58
C CYS A 23 -9.46 -15.03 14.97
N SER A 24 -9.43 -16.21 15.60
CA SER A 24 -9.98 -16.39 16.94
C SER A 24 -9.23 -15.58 17.99
N THR A 25 -7.91 -15.47 17.88
CA THR A 25 -7.09 -14.67 18.80
C THR A 25 -7.42 -13.18 18.71
N ILE A 26 -7.48 -12.61 17.50
CA ILE A 26 -7.81 -11.20 17.30
C ILE A 26 -9.26 -10.94 17.71
N HIS A 27 -10.19 -11.82 17.37
CA HIS A 27 -11.59 -11.69 17.77
C HIS A 27 -11.75 -11.70 19.29
N ASN A 28 -11.08 -12.63 19.99
CA ASN A 28 -11.09 -12.69 21.45
C ASN A 28 -10.47 -11.42 22.07
N ALA A 29 -9.37 -10.91 21.51
CA ALA A 29 -8.78 -9.65 21.95
C ALA A 29 -9.75 -8.48 21.78
N LEU A 30 -10.44 -8.38 20.64
CA LEU A 30 -11.44 -7.35 20.40
C LEU A 30 -12.62 -7.45 21.36
N ILE A 31 -13.12 -8.65 21.66
CA ILE A 31 -14.20 -8.84 22.65
C ILE A 31 -13.76 -8.37 24.05
N LEU A 32 -12.52 -8.66 24.45
CA LEU A 32 -12.00 -8.26 25.77
C LEU A 32 -11.74 -6.75 25.85
N LEU A 33 -11.32 -6.14 24.73
CA LEU A 33 -10.97 -4.71 24.67
C LEU A 33 -12.15 -3.80 24.35
N LEU A 34 -13.19 -4.32 23.72
CA LEU A 34 -14.42 -3.62 23.35
C LEU A 34 -15.62 -4.25 24.08
N PRO A 35 -15.90 -3.84 25.33
CA PRO A 35 -17.06 -4.33 26.07
C PRO A 35 -18.36 -4.09 25.30
N GLN A 36 -19.37 -4.93 25.54
CA GLN A 36 -20.68 -4.80 24.88
C GLN A 36 -21.25 -3.38 25.03
N GLY A 37 -21.71 -2.83 23.90
CA GLY A 37 -22.25 -1.46 23.83
C GLY A 37 -21.21 -0.37 23.60
N HIS A 38 -19.91 -0.69 23.63
CA HIS A 38 -18.86 0.25 23.25
C HIS A 38 -18.50 0.16 21.77
N THR A 39 -18.29 1.31 21.14
CA THR A 39 -17.59 1.41 19.87
C THR A 39 -16.09 1.53 20.14
N ALA A 40 -15.25 1.37 19.11
CA ALA A 40 -13.81 1.60 19.26
C ALA A 40 -13.49 2.97 19.86
N ALA A 41 -14.19 4.02 19.42
CA ALA A 41 -14.04 5.37 19.95
C ALA A 41 -14.44 5.47 21.42
N SER A 42 -15.61 4.97 21.82
CA SER A 42 -16.06 5.08 23.21
C SER A 42 -15.26 4.19 24.15
N ALA A 43 -14.74 3.04 23.69
CA ALA A 43 -13.84 2.20 24.46
C ALA A 43 -12.49 2.89 24.72
N MET A 44 -11.92 3.57 23.71
CA MET A 44 -10.67 4.33 23.88
C MET A 44 -10.82 5.52 24.84
N GLU A 45 -12.00 6.13 24.90
CA GLU A 45 -12.31 7.20 25.86
C GLU A 45 -12.53 6.66 27.27
N ALA A 46 -13.25 5.54 27.42
CA ALA A 46 -13.53 4.91 28.71
C ALA A 46 -12.32 4.20 29.32
N PHE A 47 -11.45 3.62 28.48
CA PHE A 47 -10.30 2.83 28.88
C PHE A 47 -9.00 3.37 28.24
N PRO A 48 -8.52 4.56 28.67
CA PRO A 48 -7.38 5.23 28.04
C PRO A 48 -6.08 4.41 28.10
N HIS A 49 -5.95 3.51 29.07
CA HIS A 49 -4.80 2.59 29.20
C HIS A 49 -4.77 1.50 28.11
N ASN A 50 -5.92 1.17 27.51
CA ASN A 50 -6.07 0.14 26.49
C ASN A 50 -6.01 0.68 25.06
N VAL A 51 -5.86 1.99 24.89
CA VAL A 51 -5.89 2.69 23.59
C VAL A 51 -4.99 2.04 22.55
N GLN A 52 -3.72 1.79 22.89
CA GLN A 52 -2.77 1.18 21.97
C GLN A 52 -3.19 -0.25 21.60
N LEU A 53 -3.64 -1.05 22.58
CA LEU A 53 -4.10 -2.42 22.35
C LEU A 53 -5.31 -2.45 21.43
N ILE A 54 -6.27 -1.53 21.60
CA ILE A 54 -7.45 -1.38 20.73
C ILE A 54 -6.99 -1.06 19.30
N GLN A 55 -6.10 -0.08 19.13
CA GLN A 55 -5.57 0.30 17.82
C GLN A 55 -4.85 -0.87 17.12
N PHE A 56 -4.01 -1.60 17.84
CA PHE A 56 -3.32 -2.78 17.32
C PHE A 56 -4.30 -3.90 16.96
N ALA A 57 -5.28 -4.20 17.81
CA ALA A 57 -6.27 -5.24 17.53
C ALA A 57 -7.08 -4.92 16.26
N LEU A 58 -7.51 -3.67 16.08
CA LEU A 58 -8.21 -3.22 14.87
C LEU A 58 -7.32 -3.25 13.63
N PHE A 59 -6.04 -2.87 13.77
CA PHE A 59 -5.07 -2.94 12.69
C PHE A 59 -4.81 -4.38 12.24
N TYR A 60 -4.60 -5.31 13.18
CA TYR A 60 -4.42 -6.73 12.87
C TYR A 60 -5.70 -7.35 12.29
N TRP A 61 -6.87 -6.89 12.73
CA TRP A 61 -8.13 -7.27 12.10
C TRP A 61 -8.19 -6.83 10.63
N CYS A 62 -7.79 -5.60 10.31
CA CYS A 62 -7.68 -5.16 8.91
C CYS A 62 -6.69 -6.02 8.11
N ALA A 63 -5.52 -6.33 8.68
CA ALA A 63 -4.51 -7.15 7.99
C ALA A 63 -5.02 -8.58 7.72
N LEU A 64 -5.70 -9.20 8.69
CA LEU A 64 -6.33 -10.50 8.53
C LEU A 64 -7.44 -10.46 7.47
N GLU A 65 -8.34 -9.48 7.53
CA GLU A 65 -9.45 -9.39 6.59
C GLU A 65 -8.97 -9.05 5.17
N ILE A 66 -7.82 -8.40 5.01
CA ILE A 66 -7.16 -8.26 3.71
C ILE A 66 -6.74 -9.63 3.16
N PHE A 67 -6.11 -10.47 3.99
CA PHE A 67 -5.67 -11.80 3.59
C PHE A 67 -6.86 -12.70 3.22
N ARG A 68 -8.00 -12.51 3.88
CA ARG A 68 -9.26 -13.21 3.62
C ARG A 68 -10.06 -12.63 2.45
N ASN A 69 -9.54 -11.60 1.79
CA ASN A 69 -10.20 -10.85 0.71
C ASN A 69 -11.56 -10.24 1.12
N ASN A 70 -11.74 -9.95 2.40
CA ASN A 70 -12.95 -9.29 2.91
C ASN A 70 -12.78 -7.77 2.89
N TYR A 71 -12.69 -7.23 1.69
CA TYR A 71 -12.35 -5.82 1.45
C TYR A 71 -13.33 -4.84 2.10
N THR A 72 -14.62 -5.18 2.17
CA THR A 72 -15.63 -4.34 2.82
C THR A 72 -15.31 -4.10 4.29
N VAL A 73 -14.89 -5.15 5.02
CA VAL A 73 -14.53 -5.03 6.43
C VAL A 73 -13.26 -4.23 6.62
N VAL A 74 -12.24 -4.46 5.77
CA VAL A 74 -11.00 -3.66 5.77
C VAL A 74 -11.30 -2.17 5.61
N VAL A 75 -12.18 -1.83 4.67
CA VAL A 75 -12.57 -0.43 4.43
C VAL A 75 -13.27 0.16 5.65
N ASN A 76 -14.28 -0.52 6.21
CA ASN A 76 -15.04 -0.02 7.35
C ASN A 76 -14.16 0.18 8.58
N VAL A 77 -13.43 -0.87 8.99
CA VAL A 77 -12.55 -0.82 10.17
C VAL A 77 -11.37 0.12 9.93
N GLY A 78 -10.86 0.19 8.70
CA GLY A 78 -9.80 1.09 8.32
C GLY A 78 -10.21 2.57 8.43
N TYR A 79 -11.42 2.93 7.98
CA TYR A 79 -11.94 4.28 8.17
C TYR A 79 -12.17 4.62 9.65
N ASP A 80 -12.67 3.68 10.44
CA ASP A 80 -12.78 3.85 11.89
C ASP A 80 -11.41 4.14 12.51
N LEU A 81 -10.41 3.34 12.18
CA LEU A 81 -9.05 3.51 12.70
C LEU A 81 -8.39 4.80 12.21
N LEU A 82 -8.65 5.24 10.98
CA LEU A 82 -8.21 6.55 10.48
C LEU A 82 -8.88 7.72 11.21
N SER A 83 -10.16 7.60 11.58
CA SER A 83 -10.84 8.63 12.39
C SER A 83 -10.23 8.73 13.80
N LEU A 84 -9.84 7.58 14.37
CA LEU A 84 -9.18 7.51 15.66
C LEU A 84 -7.74 8.04 15.61
N HIS A 85 -7.05 7.84 14.49
CA HIS A 85 -5.70 8.35 14.24
C HIS A 85 -5.61 9.87 14.42
N GLU A 86 -6.66 10.63 14.03
CA GLU A 86 -6.68 12.10 14.19
C GLU A 86 -6.60 12.55 15.65
N ARG A 87 -7.10 11.73 16.59
CA ARG A 87 -7.07 12.02 18.03
C ARG A 87 -5.88 11.34 18.73
N ARG A 88 -5.49 10.16 18.25
CA ARG A 88 -4.43 9.31 18.81
C ARG A 88 -3.60 8.75 17.65
N PRO A 89 -2.53 9.44 17.23
CA PRO A 89 -1.79 9.05 16.03
C PRO A 89 -1.16 7.67 16.18
N LEU A 90 -1.27 6.88 15.11
CA LEU A 90 -0.52 5.66 14.88
C LEU A 90 0.94 6.00 14.55
N SER A 91 1.85 5.04 14.72
CA SER A 91 3.20 5.21 14.18
C SER A 91 3.15 5.40 12.65
N PRO A 92 4.09 6.17 12.07
CA PRO A 92 4.16 6.40 10.63
C PRO A 92 4.10 5.11 9.80
N ASN A 93 4.82 4.07 10.20
CA ASN A 93 4.81 2.77 9.53
C ASN A 93 3.44 2.08 9.58
N LEU A 94 2.77 2.06 10.74
CA LEU A 94 1.43 1.49 10.87
C LEU A 94 0.39 2.29 10.08
N HIS A 95 0.52 3.61 10.08
CA HIS A 95 -0.34 4.49 9.30
C HIS A 95 -0.18 4.23 7.80
N ALA A 96 1.06 4.12 7.30
CA ALA A 96 1.32 3.79 5.90
C ALA A 96 0.76 2.40 5.53
N ALA A 97 0.97 1.39 6.38
CA ALA A 97 0.43 0.05 6.16
C ALA A 97 -1.12 0.04 6.18
N LEU A 98 -1.75 0.80 7.08
CA LEU A 98 -3.20 0.94 7.13
C LEU A 98 -3.75 1.58 5.85
N LEU A 99 -3.13 2.66 5.38
CA LEU A 99 -3.49 3.29 4.12
C LEU A 99 -3.33 2.31 2.94
N SER A 100 -2.25 1.52 2.94
CA SER A 100 -2.04 0.46 1.95
C SER A 100 -3.18 -0.56 1.96
N TYR A 101 -3.58 -1.08 3.12
CA TYR A 101 -4.69 -2.03 3.24
C TYR A 101 -6.02 -1.45 2.72
N ILE A 102 -6.34 -0.21 3.08
CA ILE A 102 -7.57 0.44 2.65
C ILE A 102 -7.56 0.68 1.13
N VAL A 103 -6.44 1.16 0.57
CA VAL A 103 -6.31 1.40 -0.87
C VAL A 103 -6.41 0.11 -1.65
N GLU A 104 -5.75 -0.96 -1.19
CA GLU A 104 -5.86 -2.30 -1.77
C GLU A 104 -7.32 -2.77 -1.79
N ALA A 105 -8.01 -2.66 -0.66
CA ALA A 105 -9.41 -3.03 -0.55
C ALA A 105 -10.31 -2.21 -1.49
N LEU A 106 -10.10 -0.88 -1.58
CA LEU A 106 -10.86 -0.01 -2.48
C LEU A 106 -10.59 -0.30 -3.96
N ILE A 107 -9.36 -0.68 -4.32
CA ILE A 107 -9.02 -1.15 -5.67
C ILE A 107 -9.84 -2.39 -6.01
N HIS A 108 -9.89 -3.37 -5.10
CA HIS A 108 -10.66 -4.60 -5.31
C HIS A 108 -12.17 -4.39 -5.32
N LEU A 109 -12.67 -3.39 -4.60
CA LEU A 109 -14.07 -2.96 -4.65
C LEU A 109 -14.40 -2.08 -5.86
N ASN A 110 -13.43 -1.82 -6.75
CA ASN A 110 -13.56 -0.95 -7.91
C ASN A 110 -13.98 0.50 -7.57
N GLU A 111 -13.41 1.06 -6.49
CA GLU A 111 -13.68 2.42 -6.01
C GLU A 111 -12.41 3.30 -6.06
N PRO A 112 -11.84 3.56 -7.25
CA PRO A 112 -10.52 4.21 -7.36
C PRO A 112 -10.54 5.68 -6.88
N GLU A 113 -11.66 6.38 -7.01
CA GLU A 113 -11.78 7.75 -6.50
C GLU A 113 -11.70 7.81 -4.96
N ARG A 114 -12.28 6.82 -4.28
CA ARG A 114 -12.18 6.70 -2.82
C ARG A 114 -10.76 6.32 -2.43
N ALA A 115 -10.11 5.43 -3.19
CA ALA A 115 -8.71 5.07 -2.96
C ALA A 115 -7.79 6.30 -3.06
N LEU A 116 -7.99 7.16 -4.07
CA LEU A 116 -7.24 8.40 -4.23
C LEU A 116 -7.46 9.37 -3.06
N LYS A 117 -8.69 9.48 -2.54
CA LYS A 117 -8.98 10.30 -1.34
C LYS A 117 -8.25 9.78 -0.10
N VAL A 118 -8.14 8.46 0.06
CA VAL A 118 -7.38 7.84 1.17
C VAL A 118 -5.90 8.13 1.03
N LEU A 119 -5.32 7.96 -0.16
CA LEU A 119 -3.90 8.27 -0.40
C LEU A 119 -3.56 9.73 -0.09
N ARG A 120 -4.47 10.67 -0.38
CA ARG A 120 -4.30 12.10 -0.07
C ARG A 120 -4.25 12.43 1.42
N ARG A 121 -4.60 11.49 2.31
CA ARG A 121 -4.47 11.67 3.76
C ARG A 121 -3.02 11.61 4.25
N SER A 122 -2.10 11.15 3.41
CA SER A 122 -0.66 11.21 3.65
C SER A 122 0.05 11.88 2.48
N SER A 123 1.27 12.35 2.72
CA SER A 123 2.10 12.84 1.62
C SER A 123 2.64 11.65 0.81
N LEU A 124 2.62 11.77 -0.52
CA LEU A 124 3.21 10.75 -1.41
C LEU A 124 4.68 10.48 -1.08
N SER A 125 5.43 11.51 -0.69
CA SER A 125 6.81 11.37 -0.24
C SER A 125 6.92 10.45 0.98
N SER A 126 6.06 10.62 1.99
CA SER A 126 6.06 9.78 3.18
C SER A 126 5.69 8.33 2.87
N LEU A 127 4.85 8.10 1.86
CA LEU A 127 4.41 6.75 1.47
C LEU A 127 5.45 6.01 0.62
N VAL A 128 6.19 6.72 -0.24
CA VAL A 128 7.10 6.12 -1.23
C VAL A 128 8.55 6.13 -0.75
N VAL A 129 9.00 7.22 -0.13
CA VAL A 129 10.39 7.39 0.31
C VAL A 129 10.54 7.07 1.80
N GLY A 130 9.44 7.17 2.57
CA GLY A 130 9.46 7.10 4.02
C GLY A 130 9.83 8.44 4.65
N SER A 131 10.10 8.43 5.95
CA SER A 131 10.60 9.61 6.66
C SER A 131 12.08 9.41 7.03
N SER A 132 12.83 10.50 7.23
CA SER A 132 14.23 10.40 7.70
C SER A 132 14.36 9.78 9.09
N LEU A 133 13.30 9.87 9.91
CA LEU A 133 13.24 9.33 11.26
C LEU A 133 12.85 7.84 11.28
N GLU A 134 12.06 7.42 10.30
CA GLU A 134 11.54 6.05 10.17
C GLU A 134 11.51 5.69 8.67
N PRO A 135 12.61 5.12 8.14
CA PRO A 135 12.66 4.69 6.74
C PRO A 135 11.72 3.51 6.54
N LEU A 136 11.10 3.44 5.36
CA LEU A 136 10.32 2.28 4.97
C LEU A 136 11.25 1.10 4.69
N ASP A 137 10.83 -0.10 5.11
CA ASP A 137 11.50 -1.31 4.65
C ASP A 137 11.24 -1.54 3.15
N SER A 138 12.08 -2.38 2.52
CA SER A 138 11.98 -2.66 1.09
C SER A 138 10.66 -3.34 0.70
N HIS A 139 10.05 -4.10 1.61
CA HIS A 139 8.81 -4.81 1.37
C HIS A 139 7.62 -3.85 1.31
N GLN A 140 7.53 -2.91 2.26
CA GLN A 140 6.52 -1.88 2.33
C GLN A 140 6.68 -0.89 1.17
N GLN A 141 7.92 -0.52 0.82
CA GLN A 141 8.16 0.29 -0.37
C GLN A 141 7.62 -0.40 -1.63
N GLY A 142 8.00 -1.67 -1.86
CA GLY A 142 7.52 -2.44 -3.00
C GLY A 142 5.99 -2.63 -3.01
N ARG A 143 5.37 -2.78 -1.84
CA ARG A 143 3.92 -2.85 -1.70
C ARG A 143 3.24 -1.54 -2.11
N VAL A 144 3.72 -0.41 -1.60
CA VAL A 144 3.16 0.91 -1.95
C VAL A 144 3.29 1.13 -3.46
N GLU A 145 4.46 0.86 -4.03
CA GLU A 145 4.72 0.93 -5.47
C GLU A 145 3.73 0.08 -6.29
N ALA A 146 3.51 -1.18 -5.89
CA ALA A 146 2.55 -2.06 -6.54
C ALA A 146 1.11 -1.55 -6.41
N LEU A 147 0.73 -0.98 -5.27
CA LEU A 147 -0.61 -0.40 -5.08
C LEU A 147 -0.87 0.78 -5.98
N PHE A 148 0.12 1.65 -6.21
CA PHE A 148 -0.04 2.75 -7.16
C PHE A 148 -0.20 2.25 -8.61
N ILE A 149 0.53 1.19 -9.00
CA ILE A 149 0.35 0.54 -10.31
C ILE A 149 -1.08 0.01 -10.42
N ASN A 150 -1.53 -0.74 -9.42
CA ASN A 150 -2.87 -1.32 -9.40
C ASN A 150 -3.94 -0.21 -9.45
N LEU A 151 -3.77 0.89 -8.71
CA LEU A 151 -4.68 2.02 -8.77
C LEU A 151 -4.74 2.66 -10.17
N ALA A 152 -3.59 2.85 -10.82
CA ALA A 152 -3.53 3.36 -12.18
C ALA A 152 -4.23 2.43 -13.18
N ILE A 153 -4.01 1.11 -13.07
CA ILE A 153 -4.71 0.09 -13.88
C ILE A 153 -6.21 0.13 -13.63
N THR A 154 -6.66 0.27 -12.37
CA THR A 154 -8.08 0.40 -12.05
C THR A 154 -8.68 1.67 -12.64
N HIS A 155 -7.97 2.80 -12.64
CA HIS A 155 -8.42 4.00 -13.34
C HIS A 155 -8.55 3.77 -14.85
N ILE A 156 -7.56 3.12 -15.48
CA ILE A 156 -7.62 2.73 -16.91
C ILE A 156 -8.84 1.86 -17.20
N ALA A 157 -9.07 0.82 -16.38
CA ALA A 157 -10.18 -0.09 -16.55
C ALA A 157 -11.55 0.61 -16.45
N ASN A 158 -11.63 1.70 -15.68
CA ASN A 158 -12.82 2.54 -15.56
C ASN A 158 -12.88 3.70 -16.59
N GLY A 159 -11.95 3.77 -17.54
CA GLY A 159 -11.88 4.84 -18.55
C GLY A 159 -11.43 6.20 -18.00
N LEU A 160 -10.86 6.24 -16.79
CA LEU A 160 -10.39 7.44 -16.11
C LEU A 160 -8.91 7.74 -16.45
N TRP A 161 -8.61 7.88 -17.74
CA TRP A 161 -7.25 7.98 -18.28
C TRP A 161 -6.43 9.13 -17.70
N ASN A 162 -7.04 10.31 -17.51
CA ASN A 162 -6.37 11.46 -16.93
C ASN A 162 -5.94 11.22 -15.48
N GLN A 163 -6.78 10.51 -14.70
CA GLN A 163 -6.46 10.17 -13.33
C GLN A 163 -5.35 9.11 -13.29
N ALA A 164 -5.41 8.10 -14.16
CA ALA A 164 -4.34 7.11 -14.31
C ALA A 164 -3.00 7.78 -14.63
N SER A 165 -2.96 8.69 -15.62
CA SER A 165 -1.74 9.41 -15.99
C SER A 165 -1.19 10.23 -14.83
N SER A 166 -2.05 11.03 -14.18
CA SER A 166 -1.66 11.84 -13.02
C SER A 166 -1.07 11.02 -11.87
N VAL A 167 -1.65 9.83 -11.59
CA VAL A 167 -1.16 8.92 -10.55
C VAL A 167 0.23 8.39 -10.90
N VAL A 168 0.44 7.95 -12.15
CA VAL A 168 1.71 7.38 -12.60
C VAL A 168 2.81 8.45 -12.67
N GLU A 169 2.51 9.63 -13.20
CA GLU A 169 3.45 10.76 -13.24
C GLU A 169 3.89 11.20 -11.84
N SER A 170 2.93 11.30 -10.91
CA SER A 170 3.22 11.69 -9.52
C SER A 170 4.14 10.68 -8.83
N LEU A 171 3.91 9.39 -9.07
CA LEU A 171 4.72 8.32 -8.51
C LEU A 171 6.13 8.31 -9.11
N LEU A 172 6.24 8.39 -10.44
CA LEU A 172 7.53 8.46 -11.13
C LEU A 172 8.37 9.63 -10.61
N ALA A 173 7.78 10.82 -10.49
CA ALA A 173 8.45 11.99 -9.94
C ALA A 173 9.01 11.72 -8.53
N LYS A 174 8.24 11.03 -7.67
CA LYS A 174 8.66 10.70 -6.30
C LYS A 174 9.73 9.61 -6.23
N VAL A 175 9.67 8.60 -7.11
CA VAL A 175 10.71 7.57 -7.22
C VAL A 175 12.04 8.20 -7.66
N TYR A 176 12.01 9.14 -8.63
CA TYR A 176 13.20 9.87 -9.05
C TYR A 176 13.76 10.78 -7.94
N GLU A 177 12.90 11.50 -7.21
CA GLU A 177 13.30 12.33 -6.07
C GLU A 177 14.00 11.49 -4.98
N GLY A 178 13.42 10.32 -4.64
CA GLY A 178 13.99 9.40 -3.65
C GLY A 178 15.35 8.82 -4.07
N ARG A 179 15.55 8.55 -5.37
CA ARG A 179 16.86 8.11 -5.89
C ARG A 179 17.91 9.21 -5.81
N ALA A 180 17.57 10.43 -6.25
CA ALA A 180 18.48 11.57 -6.18
C ALA A 180 18.89 11.90 -4.74
N ALA A 181 18.00 11.71 -3.76
CA ALA A 181 18.33 11.84 -2.33
C ALA A 181 19.31 10.76 -1.86
N LYS A 182 19.06 9.48 -2.20
CA LYS A 182 19.95 8.36 -1.86
C LYS A 182 21.35 8.48 -2.49
N GLU A 183 21.44 9.01 -3.70
CA GLU A 183 22.72 9.29 -4.37
C GLU A 183 23.53 10.41 -3.67
N LYS A 184 22.85 11.46 -3.17
CA LYS A 184 23.50 12.56 -2.43
C LYS A 184 23.99 12.15 -1.04
N GLU A 185 23.25 11.28 -0.35
CA GLU A 185 23.64 10.77 0.97
C GLU A 185 24.67 9.62 0.89
N GLY A 186 24.79 8.97 -0.28
CA GLY A 186 25.34 7.63 -0.43
C GLY A 186 26.68 7.48 -1.15
N ALA A 187 27.52 8.51 -1.24
CA ALA A 187 28.92 8.35 -1.70
C ALA A 187 29.80 7.47 -0.76
N GLY A 188 29.21 6.76 0.21
CA GLY A 188 29.91 5.95 1.21
C GLY A 188 29.31 4.57 1.56
N SER A 189 28.32 4.04 0.83
CA SER A 189 27.83 2.67 1.07
C SER A 189 27.83 1.82 -0.20
N ILE A 190 29.01 1.29 -0.53
CA ILE A 190 29.19 0.20 -1.49
C ILE A 190 28.77 -1.10 -0.79
N SER A 191 27.48 -1.32 -0.54
CA SER A 191 26.97 -2.62 -0.07
C SER A 191 25.44 -2.74 -0.16
N SER A 192 24.86 -2.75 -1.37
CA SER A 192 23.58 -3.47 -1.59
C SER A 192 23.34 -3.73 -3.09
N GLY A 193 24.16 -4.58 -3.71
CA GLY A 193 23.98 -5.03 -5.10
C GLY A 193 22.67 -5.79 -5.40
N SER A 194 21.74 -5.87 -4.44
CA SER A 194 20.42 -6.52 -4.61
C SER A 194 19.27 -5.53 -4.86
N SER A 195 19.42 -4.24 -4.52
CA SER A 195 18.31 -3.28 -4.57
C SER A 195 18.20 -2.52 -5.90
N THR A 196 19.31 -2.35 -6.62
CA THR A 196 19.33 -1.62 -7.90
C THR A 196 18.61 -2.37 -9.01
N ALA A 197 18.79 -3.69 -9.11
CA ALA A 197 18.17 -4.53 -10.13
C ALA A 197 16.64 -4.62 -9.98
N SER A 198 16.13 -4.80 -8.74
CA SER A 198 14.67 -4.83 -8.49
C SER A 198 14.02 -3.49 -8.84
N ASN A 199 14.69 -2.38 -8.51
CA ASN A 199 14.16 -1.05 -8.77
C ASN A 199 14.18 -0.68 -10.26
N GLN A 200 15.08 -1.26 -11.07
CA GLN A 200 15.07 -1.08 -12.53
C GLN A 200 13.82 -1.71 -13.18
N GLY A 201 13.45 -2.93 -12.77
CA GLY A 201 12.27 -3.61 -13.29
C GLY A 201 10.97 -2.85 -13.00
N VAL A 202 10.86 -2.29 -11.80
CA VAL A 202 9.71 -1.45 -11.41
C VAL A 202 9.67 -0.15 -12.21
N ILE A 203 10.81 0.52 -12.40
CA ILE A 203 10.88 1.73 -13.26
C ILE A 203 10.52 1.41 -14.70
N LEU A 204 10.97 0.29 -15.23
CA LEU A 204 10.60 -0.14 -16.57
C LEU A 204 9.08 -0.34 -16.67
N ALA A 205 8.46 -0.98 -15.67
CA ALA A 205 7.02 -1.14 -15.62
C ALA A 205 6.30 0.21 -15.62
N TYR A 206 6.82 1.21 -14.89
CA TYR A 206 6.25 2.56 -14.89
C TYR A 206 6.37 3.26 -16.23
N HIS A 207 7.55 3.23 -16.86
CA HIS A 207 7.71 3.84 -18.19
C HIS A 207 6.84 3.15 -19.23
N MET A 208 6.76 1.82 -19.19
CA MET A 208 5.86 1.07 -20.07
C MET A 208 4.41 1.49 -19.84
N LEU A 209 3.98 1.64 -18.58
CA LEU A 209 2.64 2.11 -18.25
C LEU A 209 2.36 3.52 -18.79
N VAL A 210 3.31 4.46 -18.67
CA VAL A 210 3.19 5.81 -19.27
C VAL A 210 3.07 5.73 -20.78
N ILE A 211 3.92 4.94 -21.45
CA ILE A 211 3.89 4.77 -22.90
C ILE A 211 2.53 4.19 -23.32
N PHE A 212 2.05 3.16 -22.64
CA PHE A 212 0.74 2.57 -22.93
C PHE A 212 -0.42 3.55 -22.68
N LEU A 213 -0.35 4.37 -21.64
CA LEU A 213 -1.33 5.40 -21.35
C LEU A 213 -1.40 6.46 -22.45
N GLU A 214 -0.25 6.95 -22.91
CA GLU A 214 -0.19 7.95 -23.98
C GLU A 214 -0.64 7.37 -25.32
N LEU A 215 -0.26 6.12 -25.64
CA LEU A 215 -0.75 5.42 -26.83
C LEU A 215 -2.26 5.20 -26.78
N ALA A 216 -2.82 4.81 -25.63
CA ALA A 216 -4.25 4.59 -25.45
C ALA A 216 -5.06 5.89 -25.62
N GLN A 217 -4.47 7.05 -25.31
CA GLN A 217 -5.08 8.37 -25.54
C GLN A 217 -4.89 8.87 -26.98
N GLY A 218 -4.12 8.17 -27.82
CA GLY A 218 -3.80 8.58 -29.19
C GLY A 218 -2.64 9.59 -29.30
N ASN A 219 -1.94 9.88 -28.19
CA ASN A 219 -0.84 10.83 -28.15
C ASN A 219 0.48 10.16 -28.56
N GLN A 220 0.63 9.84 -29.85
CA GLN A 220 1.83 9.13 -30.36
C GLN A 220 3.14 9.90 -30.09
N GLU A 221 3.11 11.24 -30.17
CA GLU A 221 4.27 12.08 -29.91
C GLU A 221 4.76 11.96 -28.45
N LYS A 222 3.85 12.07 -27.48
CA LYS A 222 4.17 11.91 -26.06
C LYS A 222 4.62 10.50 -25.71
N ALA A 223 4.01 9.49 -26.32
CA ALA A 223 4.44 8.11 -26.16
C ALA A 223 5.88 7.92 -26.67
N HIS A 224 6.23 8.55 -27.80
CA HIS A 224 7.60 8.53 -28.32
C HIS A 224 8.57 9.27 -27.40
N GLU A 225 8.20 10.44 -26.86
CA GLU A 225 9.00 11.15 -25.86
C GLU A 225 9.22 10.32 -24.58
N ALA A 226 8.19 9.63 -24.10
CA ALA A 226 8.29 8.75 -22.95
C ALA A 226 9.21 7.55 -23.24
N LEU A 227 9.14 6.99 -24.45
CA LEU A 227 10.02 5.91 -24.89
C LEU A 227 11.49 6.35 -24.93
N LEU A 228 11.79 7.60 -25.33
CA LEU A 228 13.15 8.15 -25.28
C LEU A 228 13.70 8.27 -23.85
N ARG A 229 12.84 8.37 -22.82
CA ARG A 229 13.25 8.39 -21.41
C ARG A 229 13.58 7.00 -20.87
N VAL A 230 13.21 5.93 -21.58
CA VAL A 230 13.62 4.56 -21.25
C VAL A 230 15.09 4.37 -21.65
N SER A 231 15.99 4.89 -20.83
CA SER A 231 17.41 4.60 -20.98
C SER A 231 17.71 3.24 -20.36
N TRP A 232 18.04 2.26 -21.20
CA TRP A 232 18.66 1.00 -20.80
C TRP A 232 20.12 1.24 -20.42
N VAL A 233 20.40 1.92 -19.32
CA VAL A 233 21.76 1.87 -18.75
C VAL A 233 21.81 0.65 -17.84
N ALA A 234 22.40 -0.42 -18.39
CA ALA A 234 22.80 -1.63 -17.67
C ALA A 234 23.79 -1.32 -16.56
#